data_AF-A0A966Q2P8-F1
#
_entry.id   AF-A0A966Q2P8-F1
#
_cell.length_a   1.000
_cell.length_b   1.000
_cell.length_c   1.000
_cell.angle_alpha   90.00
_cell.angle_beta   90.00
_cell.angle_gamma   90.00
#
_symmetry.space_group_name_H-M   'P 1'
#
loop_
_entity.id
_entity.type
_entity.pdbx_description
1 polymer ?
#
loop_
_entity_poly.entity_id
_entity_poly.type
_entity_poly.pdbx_seq_one_letter_code
_entity_poly.pdbx_strand_id
1 'polypeptide(L)'
;MKKIVFAFGRYNPPTTGHAELITYAVKLAHKTGADHRIYTSNSHDPSKNPLSPRQKVAFLKQIFPGVNFIADPSLKTAFAICKKLVDEGYEDVTFVVGDDRVAEFSRSLGKYVKPRTAKGFDPKIHYPFKNFKVVSSGGRKQGISGTALRAAVRKGDFNTFAKASAARDKSLARKIFTATKQNLMEGYVEEASQRDITKLLTTRGWKLHRRGTNHDIYSHEKGTKRITVPRHGGELDRRLSKEIDKQTVRYIREEMSRKDFSAHLDSFVDFCCNKLSILDKPKLKFKEPHDQGEQPSFAAYAPGAREVHVMSKNRHPMDIFRSVAHELVHHKQNEEGRIGKDVAKEGATGSDIENEANSKAGELMRWYGKAFPASFNMSYVVEN
;
A
#
# COMPACT_ATOMS: atom_id res chain seq x y z
N MET A 1 13.63 39.91 0.68
CA MET A 1 14.10 38.81 1.55
C MET A 1 13.01 37.75 1.61
N LYS A 2 13.29 36.53 1.16
CA LYS A 2 12.28 35.45 1.11
C LYS A 2 12.13 34.82 2.50
N LYS A 3 10.90 34.79 3.03
CA LYS A 3 10.58 34.33 4.39
C LYS A 3 9.77 33.04 4.35
N ILE A 4 10.06 32.10 5.23
CA ILE A 4 9.29 30.87 5.35
C ILE A 4 9.11 30.41 6.79
N VAL A 5 7.89 29.94 7.08
CA VAL A 5 7.58 29.17 8.27
C VAL A 5 7.36 27.72 7.85
N PHE A 6 8.08 26.79 8.46
CA PHE A 6 7.88 25.37 8.17
C PHE A 6 7.69 24.54 9.42
N ALA A 7 7.07 23.38 9.25
CA ALA A 7 6.93 22.38 10.29
C ALA A 7 7.24 20.99 9.73
N PHE A 8 7.73 20.09 10.59
CA PHE A 8 8.12 18.73 10.20
C PHE A 8 7.62 17.72 11.23
N GLY A 9 7.00 16.63 10.77
CA GLY A 9 6.43 15.63 11.67
C GLY A 9 6.26 14.24 11.07
N ARG A 10 6.05 13.25 11.95
CA ARG A 10 5.78 11.85 11.54
C ARG A 10 4.33 11.61 11.17
N TYR A 11 3.40 12.28 11.86
CA TYR A 11 1.95 12.21 11.60
C TYR A 11 1.40 10.78 11.50
N ASN A 12 1.77 9.92 12.46
CA ASN A 12 1.59 8.46 12.41
C ASN A 12 0.88 7.87 13.65
N PRO A 13 -0.46 7.92 13.73
CA PRO A 13 -1.38 8.71 12.88
C PRO A 13 -1.42 10.20 13.31
N PRO A 14 -2.06 11.09 12.52
CA PRO A 14 -2.23 12.51 12.88
C PRO A 14 -3.01 12.67 14.20
N THR A 15 -2.49 13.49 15.13
CA THR A 15 -3.03 13.70 16.49
C THR A 15 -3.54 15.13 16.63
N THR A 16 -4.35 15.44 17.63
CA THR A 16 -4.74 16.83 17.95
C THR A 16 -3.52 17.75 18.13
N GLY A 17 -2.46 17.30 18.80
CA GLY A 17 -1.22 18.08 18.92
C GLY A 17 -0.53 18.34 17.58
N HIS A 18 -0.59 17.40 16.62
CA HIS A 18 -0.14 17.67 15.26
C HIS A 18 -1.00 18.74 14.56
N ALA A 19 -2.31 18.76 14.83
CA ALA A 19 -3.22 19.75 14.28
C ALA A 19 -2.93 21.15 14.80
N GLU A 20 -2.69 21.28 16.11
CA GLU A 20 -2.30 22.53 16.76
C GLU A 20 -0.99 23.07 16.16
N LEU A 21 0.02 22.20 16.00
CA LEU A 21 1.31 22.57 15.41
C LEU A 21 1.18 23.08 13.97
N ILE A 22 0.42 22.37 13.12
CA ILE A 22 0.20 22.79 11.72
C ILE A 22 -0.58 24.10 11.68
N THR A 23 -1.64 24.22 12.47
CA THR A 23 -2.48 25.43 12.52
C THR A 23 -1.67 26.63 12.99
N TYR A 24 -0.82 26.46 14.01
CA TYR A 24 0.06 27.52 14.49
C TYR A 24 1.06 27.95 13.39
N ALA A 25 1.70 27.00 12.71
CA ALA A 25 2.66 27.31 11.65
C ALA A 25 2.02 28.12 10.51
N VAL A 26 0.83 27.73 10.06
CA VAL A 26 0.08 28.45 9.02
C VAL A 26 -0.31 29.84 9.49
N LYS A 27 -0.83 29.98 10.72
CA LYS A 27 -1.19 31.28 11.31
C LYS A 27 0.01 32.21 11.45
N LEU A 28 1.14 31.68 11.89
CA LEU A 28 2.37 32.46 12.04
C LEU A 28 2.90 32.94 10.67
N ALA A 29 2.84 32.07 9.66
CA ALA A 29 3.24 32.42 8.31
C ALA A 29 2.39 33.58 7.76
N HIS A 30 1.07 33.46 7.88
CA HIS A 30 0.14 34.51 7.48
C HIS A 30 0.39 35.83 8.22
N LYS A 31 0.55 35.78 9.55
CA LYS A 31 0.83 36.98 10.38
C LYS A 31 2.13 37.69 10.01
N THR A 32 3.13 36.95 9.55
CA THR A 32 4.47 37.48 9.24
C THR A 32 4.70 37.75 7.76
N GLY A 33 3.70 37.50 6.91
CA GLY A 33 3.82 37.60 5.46
C GLY A 33 4.83 36.61 4.87
N ALA A 34 4.98 35.44 5.48
CA ALA A 34 5.92 34.40 5.08
C ALA A 34 5.21 33.28 4.32
N ASP A 35 5.95 32.60 3.44
CA ASP A 35 5.51 31.33 2.87
C ASP A 35 5.34 30.28 3.96
N HIS A 36 4.50 29.27 3.74
CA HIS A 36 4.41 28.13 4.64
C HIS A 36 4.59 26.79 3.93
N ARG A 37 5.25 25.84 4.60
CA ARG A 37 5.39 24.44 4.14
C ARG A 37 5.33 23.46 5.30
N ILE A 38 4.53 22.42 5.15
CA ILE A 38 4.46 21.31 6.11
C ILE A 38 5.08 20.07 5.49
N TYR A 39 6.10 19.54 6.13
CA TYR A 39 6.86 18.38 5.66
C TYR A 39 6.52 17.15 6.50
N THR A 40 6.35 16.01 5.83
CA THR A 40 6.14 14.73 6.49
C THR A 40 7.41 13.89 6.45
N SER A 41 7.76 13.22 7.55
CA SER A 41 8.82 12.20 7.54
C SER A 41 8.48 11.05 6.59
N ASN A 42 9.49 10.49 5.93
CA ASN A 42 9.35 9.30 5.08
C ASN A 42 9.41 7.98 5.87
N SER A 43 9.51 8.01 7.20
CA SER A 43 9.48 6.80 8.02
C SER A 43 8.19 6.00 7.80
N HIS A 44 8.34 4.70 7.61
CA HIS A 44 7.27 3.73 7.46
C HIS A 44 7.70 2.38 8.04
N ASP A 45 6.98 1.91 9.04
CA ASP A 45 7.14 0.61 9.66
C ASP A 45 5.83 0.22 10.37
N PRO A 46 5.45 -1.06 10.41
CA PRO A 46 4.13 -1.43 10.91
C PRO A 46 3.85 -1.04 12.37
N SER A 47 4.87 -0.88 13.22
CA SER A 47 4.67 -0.69 14.67
C SER A 47 4.59 0.78 15.08
N LYS A 48 5.57 1.58 14.64
CA LYS A 48 5.77 2.98 15.02
C LYS A 48 5.26 3.94 13.94
N ASN A 49 5.34 3.56 12.66
CA ASN A 49 4.99 4.42 11.53
C ASN A 49 4.05 3.71 10.53
N PRO A 50 2.86 3.26 10.96
CA PRO A 50 2.02 2.38 10.17
C PRO A 50 1.52 3.04 8.88
N LEU A 51 1.26 4.35 8.84
CA LEU A 51 0.83 5.01 7.61
C LEU A 51 2.02 5.31 6.69
N SER A 52 1.88 4.91 5.42
CA SER A 52 2.86 5.24 4.37
C SER A 52 2.96 6.75 4.14
N PRO A 53 4.07 7.25 3.56
CA PRO A 53 4.21 8.67 3.20
C PRO A 53 3.02 9.21 2.38
N ARG A 54 2.56 8.44 1.40
CA ARG A 54 1.40 8.78 0.56
C ARG A 54 0.11 8.88 1.38
N GLN A 55 -0.18 7.92 2.25
CA GLN A 55 -1.37 7.94 3.11
C GLN A 55 -1.34 9.15 4.06
N LYS A 56 -0.19 9.46 4.66
CA LYS A 56 -0.05 10.62 5.55
C LYS A 56 -0.41 11.92 4.85
N VAL A 57 0.18 12.18 3.69
CA VAL A 57 -0.09 13.40 2.93
C VAL A 57 -1.55 13.45 2.48
N ALA A 58 -2.11 12.33 2.02
CA ALA A 58 -3.51 12.26 1.62
C ALA A 58 -4.48 12.57 2.76
N PHE A 59 -4.22 12.07 3.97
CA PHE A 59 -5.04 12.39 5.14
C PHE A 59 -4.83 13.84 5.60
N LEU A 60 -3.60 14.32 5.66
CA LEU A 60 -3.30 15.70 6.06
C LEU A 60 -3.95 16.73 5.14
N LYS A 61 -3.98 16.50 3.81
CA LYS A 61 -4.69 17.35 2.85
C LYS A 61 -6.21 17.36 3.07
N GLN A 62 -6.79 16.24 3.50
CA GLN A 62 -8.22 16.18 3.86
C GLN A 62 -8.51 16.88 5.20
N ILE A 63 -7.58 16.80 6.16
CA ILE A 63 -7.71 17.45 7.46
C ILE A 63 -7.55 18.98 7.33
N PHE A 64 -6.55 19.43 6.57
CA PHE A 64 -6.22 20.84 6.37
C PHE A 64 -6.26 21.21 4.88
N PRO A 65 -7.45 21.37 4.29
CA PRO A 65 -7.58 21.88 2.93
C PRO A 65 -6.85 23.22 2.76
N GLY A 66 -6.14 23.39 1.65
CA GLY A 66 -5.41 24.62 1.33
C GLY A 66 -4.03 24.77 2.00
N VAL A 67 -3.65 23.88 2.93
CA VAL A 67 -2.30 23.90 3.52
C VAL A 67 -1.28 23.28 2.56
N ASN A 68 -0.12 23.93 2.44
CA ASN A 68 0.96 23.49 1.57
C ASN A 68 1.76 22.32 2.17
N PHE A 69 1.35 21.09 1.85
CA PHE A 69 2.05 19.87 2.23
C PHE A 69 3.08 19.46 1.17
N ILE A 70 4.35 19.33 1.58
CA ILE A 70 5.42 18.87 0.71
C ILE A 70 5.66 17.38 0.89
N ALA A 71 5.52 16.65 -0.21
CA ALA A 71 5.75 15.21 -0.29
C ALA A 71 7.02 14.94 -1.11
N ASP A 72 8.19 15.07 -0.48
CA ASP A 72 9.49 14.85 -1.12
C ASP A 72 10.23 13.68 -0.45
N PRO A 73 10.41 12.54 -1.13
CA PRO A 73 11.12 11.36 -0.60
C PRO A 73 12.57 11.64 -0.16
N SER A 74 13.20 12.68 -0.70
CA SER A 74 14.57 13.07 -0.38
C SER A 74 14.68 13.86 0.94
N LEU A 75 13.60 14.50 1.38
CA LEU A 75 13.58 15.39 2.55
C LEU A 75 13.28 14.62 3.84
N LYS A 76 14.23 13.76 4.23
CA LYS A 76 14.08 12.85 5.37
C LYS A 76 14.27 13.52 6.75
N THR A 77 14.90 14.69 6.81
CA THR A 77 15.27 15.36 8.07
C THR A 77 15.08 16.88 7.99
N ALA A 78 14.96 17.54 9.15
CA ALA A 78 14.95 19.01 9.22
C ALA A 78 16.22 19.64 8.62
N PHE A 79 17.37 18.97 8.72
CA PHE A 79 18.63 19.40 8.11
C PHE A 79 18.54 19.41 6.58
N ALA A 80 18.02 18.33 5.98
CA ALA A 80 17.81 18.27 4.54
C ALA A 80 16.81 19.34 4.06
N ILE A 81 15.78 19.62 4.85
CA ILE A 81 14.82 20.71 4.58
C ILE A 81 15.54 22.05 4.61
N CYS A 82 16.33 22.36 5.64
CA CYS A 82 17.11 23.59 5.69
C CYS A 82 18.02 23.75 4.48
N LYS A 83 18.71 22.68 4.05
CA LYS A 83 19.54 22.72 2.84
C LYS A 83 18.72 23.07 1.58
N LYS A 84 17.57 22.42 1.38
CA LYS A 84 16.67 22.75 0.27
C LYS A 84 16.19 24.21 0.32
N LEU A 85 15.87 24.73 1.51
CA LEU A 85 15.44 26.12 1.66
C LEU A 85 16.54 27.13 1.30
N VAL A 86 17.81 26.80 1.56
CA VAL A 86 18.96 27.59 1.09
C VAL A 86 18.99 27.60 -0.43
N ASP A 87 18.89 26.43 -1.06
CA ASP A 87 18.97 26.29 -2.52
C ASP A 87 17.81 27.02 -3.22
N GLU A 88 16.66 27.17 -2.56
CA GLU A 88 15.50 27.93 -3.03
C GLU A 88 15.51 29.43 -2.67
N GLY A 89 16.60 29.91 -2.05
CA GLY A 89 16.83 31.33 -1.75
C GLY A 89 16.10 31.88 -0.53
N TYR A 90 15.65 31.04 0.41
CA TYR A 90 15.11 31.54 1.68
C TYR A 90 16.22 32.03 2.60
N GLU A 91 15.99 33.20 3.19
CA GLU A 91 16.96 33.87 4.07
C GLU A 91 16.41 34.09 5.49
N ASP A 92 15.09 34.09 5.66
CA ASP A 92 14.42 34.23 6.96
C ASP A 92 13.54 33.00 7.21
N VAL A 93 14.02 32.14 8.11
CA VAL A 93 13.49 30.79 8.30
C VAL A 93 13.03 30.60 9.73
N THR A 94 11.75 30.27 9.88
CA THR A 94 11.15 29.91 11.16
C THR A 94 10.74 28.44 11.15
N PHE A 95 11.34 27.63 12.02
CA PHE A 95 11.00 26.23 12.21
C PHE A 95 10.06 26.07 13.41
N VAL A 96 8.83 25.64 13.16
CA VAL A 96 7.82 25.40 14.20
C VAL A 96 7.90 23.96 14.68
N VAL A 97 8.06 23.78 15.98
CA VAL A 97 8.13 22.47 16.65
C VAL A 97 7.30 22.46 17.93
N GLY A 98 7.09 21.27 18.51
CA GLY A 98 6.57 21.16 19.86
C GLY A 98 7.57 21.69 20.89
N ASP A 99 7.06 22.18 22.01
CA ASP A 99 7.84 22.85 23.05
C ASP A 99 9.05 22.05 23.53
N ASP A 100 8.85 20.74 23.74
CA ASP A 100 9.88 19.81 24.19
C ASP A 100 11.08 19.65 23.23
N ARG A 101 10.93 20.13 21.98
CA ARG A 101 11.92 19.99 20.91
C ARG A 101 12.62 21.30 20.56
N VAL A 102 12.18 22.44 21.10
CA VAL A 102 12.74 23.75 20.75
C VAL A 102 14.23 23.83 21.08
N ALA A 103 14.61 23.53 22.33
CA ALA A 103 16.01 23.59 22.76
C ALA A 103 16.93 22.64 21.97
N GLU A 104 16.44 21.43 21.66
CA GLU A 104 17.17 20.43 20.88
C GLU A 104 17.44 20.93 19.45
N PHE A 105 16.41 21.42 18.76
CA PHE A 105 16.54 21.86 17.37
C PHE A 105 17.27 23.21 17.25
N SER A 106 17.03 24.16 18.17
CA SER A 106 17.78 25.41 18.21
C SER A 106 19.29 25.15 18.31
N ARG A 107 19.70 24.25 19.21
CA ARG A 107 21.11 23.89 19.38
C ARG A 107 21.67 23.12 18.20
N SER A 108 20.95 22.12 17.70
CA SER A 108 21.47 21.21 16.67
C SER A 108 21.51 21.82 15.28
N LEU A 109 20.47 22.56 14.87
CA LEU A 109 20.44 23.27 13.58
C LEU A 109 21.26 24.56 13.65
N GLY A 110 21.24 25.27 14.77
CA GLY A 110 21.96 26.53 14.97
C GLY A 110 23.47 26.40 14.73
N LYS A 111 24.08 25.24 15.03
CA LYS A 111 25.49 24.94 14.72
C LYS A 111 25.85 25.11 13.24
N TYR A 112 24.87 24.92 12.35
CA TYR A 112 25.07 24.99 10.91
C TYR A 112 24.61 26.32 10.33
N VAL A 113 23.93 27.18 11.09
CA VAL A 113 23.52 28.51 10.61
C VAL A 113 24.69 29.47 10.73
N LYS A 114 25.22 29.90 9.59
CA LYS A 114 26.44 30.73 9.54
C LYS A 114 26.40 31.69 8.36
N PRO A 115 26.60 33.01 8.57
CA PRO A 115 26.63 33.97 7.47
C PRO A 115 27.71 33.64 6.44
N ARG A 116 27.47 33.97 5.17
CA ARG A 116 28.44 33.77 4.07
C ARG A 116 29.78 34.47 4.32
N THR A 117 29.77 35.55 5.10
CA THR A 117 30.94 36.38 5.45
C THR A 117 31.74 35.84 6.64
N ALA A 118 31.23 34.85 7.37
CA ALA A 118 31.89 34.38 8.59
C ALA A 118 33.08 33.46 8.27
N LYS A 119 34.19 33.64 9.00
CA LYS A 119 35.40 32.81 8.88
C LYS A 119 35.08 31.32 9.01
N GLY A 120 35.49 30.50 8.04
CA GLY A 120 35.20 29.06 8.01
C GLY A 120 33.75 28.73 7.64
N PHE A 121 33.09 29.59 6.84
CA PHE A 121 31.87 29.22 6.15
C PHE A 121 32.17 28.16 5.08
N ASP A 122 31.28 27.18 4.96
CA ASP A 122 31.34 26.13 3.94
C ASP A 122 29.93 25.93 3.39
N PRO A 123 29.67 26.23 2.09
CA PRO A 123 28.36 26.14 1.48
C PRO A 123 27.81 24.70 1.38
N LYS A 124 28.64 23.67 1.59
CA LYS A 124 28.21 22.27 1.61
C LYS A 124 27.46 21.91 2.90
N ILE A 125 27.84 22.50 4.03
CA ILE A 125 27.31 22.12 5.36
C ILE A 125 26.59 23.25 6.09
N HIS A 126 26.87 24.52 5.77
CA HIS A 126 26.29 25.67 6.45
C HIS A 126 25.06 26.23 5.73
N TYR A 127 24.15 26.77 6.53
CA TYR A 127 22.95 27.48 6.10
C TYR A 127 23.15 28.99 6.27
N PRO A 128 23.30 29.77 5.17
CA PRO A 128 23.49 31.22 5.24
C PRO A 128 22.19 31.99 5.46
N PHE A 129 21.33 31.53 6.38
CA PHE A 129 20.12 32.26 6.74
C PHE A 129 20.50 33.55 7.47
N LYS A 130 19.87 34.66 7.08
CA LYS A 130 19.96 35.95 7.79
C LYS A 130 19.24 35.87 9.14
N ASN A 131 18.09 35.21 9.16
CA ASN A 131 17.32 34.93 10.37
C ASN A 131 16.97 33.44 10.42
N PHE A 132 17.29 32.79 11.54
CA PHE A 132 16.86 31.42 11.81
C PHE A 132 16.31 31.33 13.23
N LYS A 133 15.06 30.89 13.36
CA LYS A 133 14.39 30.73 14.66
C LYS A 133 13.71 29.39 14.73
N VAL A 134 13.82 28.72 15.88
CA VAL A 134 12.97 27.57 16.21
C VAL A 134 11.96 28.04 17.24
N VAL A 135 10.68 27.88 16.95
CA VAL A 135 9.57 28.40 17.76
C VAL A 135 8.65 27.29 18.21
N SER A 136 8.15 27.41 19.44
CA SER A 136 7.16 26.50 20.01
C SER A 136 5.78 26.79 19.43
N SER A 137 5.04 25.75 19.05
CA SER A 137 3.61 25.87 18.77
C SER A 137 2.75 25.95 20.05
N GLY A 138 3.37 25.91 21.23
CA GLY A 138 2.73 25.90 22.54
C GLY A 138 3.04 24.65 23.36
N GLY A 139 2.86 24.74 24.68
CA GLY A 139 3.00 23.61 25.60
C GLY A 139 1.93 22.54 25.32
N ARG A 140 2.29 21.26 25.45
CA ARG A 140 1.33 20.17 25.29
C ARG A 140 0.20 20.32 26.32
N LYS A 141 -1.01 20.62 25.88
CA LYS A 141 -2.22 20.20 26.62
C LYS A 141 -2.20 18.67 26.69
N GLN A 142 -2.88 18.02 27.66
CA GLN A 142 -2.96 16.55 27.80
C GLN A 142 -3.48 15.87 26.50
N GLY A 143 -2.61 15.80 25.50
CA GLY A 143 -2.90 15.45 24.14
C GLY A 143 -2.35 14.06 23.90
N ILE A 144 -3.24 13.17 23.50
CA ILE A 144 -2.93 11.77 23.26
C ILE A 144 -1.84 11.67 22.19
N SER A 145 -0.71 11.07 22.55
CA SER A 145 0.44 10.89 21.66
C SER A 145 0.12 9.94 20.50
N GLY A 146 0.93 9.97 19.44
CA GLY A 146 0.79 8.99 18.35
C GLY A 146 0.88 7.54 18.84
N THR A 147 1.67 7.28 19.89
CA THR A 147 1.75 5.96 20.54
C THR A 147 0.42 5.55 21.16
N ALA A 148 -0.25 6.47 21.86
CA ALA A 148 -1.54 6.21 22.48
C ALA A 148 -2.66 6.02 21.44
N LEU A 149 -2.65 6.77 20.34
CA LEU A 149 -3.56 6.52 19.20
C LEU A 149 -3.35 5.13 18.58
N ARG A 150 -2.10 4.71 18.36
CA ARG A 150 -1.81 3.35 17.86
C ARG A 150 -2.26 2.27 18.84
N ALA A 151 -2.14 2.51 20.15
CA ALA A 151 -2.66 1.60 21.17
C ALA A 151 -4.19 1.50 21.14
N ALA A 152 -4.89 2.63 20.99
CA ALA A 152 -6.35 2.64 20.82
C ALA A 152 -6.78 1.85 19.56
N VAL A 153 -6.06 1.98 18.45
CA VAL A 153 -6.31 1.20 17.22
C VAL A 153 -6.16 -0.30 17.46
N ARG A 154 -5.09 -0.74 18.15
CA ARG A 154 -4.88 -2.16 18.49
C ARG A 154 -6.02 -2.72 19.34
N LYS A 155 -6.54 -1.93 20.28
CA LYS A 155 -7.66 -2.30 21.15
C LYS A 155 -9.03 -2.20 20.48
N GLY A 156 -9.11 -1.73 19.24
CA GLY A 156 -10.40 -1.47 18.59
C GLY A 156 -11.15 -0.26 19.14
N ASP A 157 -10.51 0.57 19.98
CA ASP A 157 -11.14 1.71 20.66
C ASP A 157 -11.21 2.93 19.74
N PHE A 158 -12.22 2.93 18.87
CA PHE A 158 -12.48 4.02 17.94
C PHE A 158 -12.86 5.32 18.63
N ASN A 159 -13.54 5.27 19.80
CA ASN A 159 -14.02 6.46 20.47
C ASN A 159 -12.88 7.30 21.04
N THR A 160 -11.93 6.65 21.72
CA THR A 160 -10.71 7.30 22.20
C THR A 160 -9.88 7.82 21.02
N PHE A 161 -9.77 7.02 19.95
CA PHE A 161 -9.06 7.45 18.75
C PHE A 161 -9.68 8.71 18.13
N ALA A 162 -11.00 8.73 17.92
CA ALA A 162 -11.68 9.83 17.26
C ALA A 162 -11.51 11.15 18.04
N LYS A 163 -11.59 11.11 19.38
CA LYS A 163 -11.35 12.27 20.26
C LYS A 163 -9.91 12.79 20.21
N ALA A 164 -8.95 11.91 19.97
CA ALA A 164 -7.51 12.19 20.00
C ALA A 164 -6.88 12.52 18.65
N SER A 165 -7.53 12.11 17.56
CA SER A 165 -7.02 12.26 16.21
C SER A 165 -7.15 13.70 15.71
N ALA A 166 -6.36 14.05 14.70
CA ALA A 166 -6.50 15.33 14.02
C ALA A 166 -7.73 15.42 13.08
N ALA A 167 -8.55 14.37 12.98
CA ALA A 167 -9.64 14.34 12.02
C ALA A 167 -10.71 15.40 12.36
N ARG A 168 -11.18 16.12 11.33
CA ARG A 168 -12.22 17.15 11.48
C ARG A 168 -13.64 16.60 11.71
N ASP A 169 -13.85 15.33 11.38
CA ASP A 169 -15.14 14.65 11.49
C ASP A 169 -14.97 13.14 11.75
N LYS A 170 -16.05 12.48 12.22
CA LYS A 170 -16.05 11.04 12.54
C LYS A 170 -15.78 10.15 11.32
N SER A 171 -16.16 10.57 10.12
CA SER A 171 -15.98 9.79 8.89
C SER A 171 -14.50 9.71 8.51
N LEU A 172 -13.82 10.85 8.52
CA LEU A 172 -12.38 10.93 8.30
C LEU A 172 -11.61 10.24 9.42
N ALA A 173 -12.03 10.38 10.68
CA ALA A 173 -11.45 9.63 11.80
C ALA A 173 -11.52 8.13 11.54
N ARG A 174 -12.65 7.62 11.05
CA ARG A 174 -12.84 6.20 10.72
C ARG A 174 -11.93 5.74 9.59
N LYS A 175 -11.77 6.54 8.53
CA LYS A 175 -10.81 6.25 7.44
C LYS A 175 -9.38 6.13 7.95
N ILE A 176 -8.94 7.06 8.78
CA ILE A 176 -7.58 7.04 9.35
C ILE A 176 -7.42 5.86 10.31
N PHE A 177 -8.42 5.59 11.16
CA PHE A 177 -8.41 4.43 12.06
C PHE A 177 -8.26 3.12 11.30
N THR A 178 -9.08 2.90 10.26
CA THR A 178 -9.06 1.69 9.45
C THR A 178 -7.73 1.50 8.74
N ALA A 179 -7.21 2.56 8.08
CA ALA A 179 -5.90 2.49 7.43
C ALA A 179 -4.77 2.22 8.43
N THR A 180 -4.82 2.85 9.62
CA THR A 180 -3.86 2.59 10.68
C THR A 180 -3.97 1.15 11.18
N LYS A 181 -5.18 0.61 11.33
CA LYS A 181 -5.43 -0.77 11.75
C LYS A 181 -4.88 -1.75 10.74
N GLN A 182 -5.23 -1.61 9.47
CA GLN A 182 -4.74 -2.47 8.38
C GLN A 182 -3.21 -2.54 8.37
N ASN A 183 -2.55 -1.38 8.40
CA ASN A 183 -1.09 -1.34 8.35
C ASN A 183 -0.41 -1.79 9.66
N LEU A 184 -1.07 -1.64 10.81
CA LEU A 184 -0.61 -2.23 12.07
C LEU A 184 -0.70 -3.76 12.00
N MET A 185 -1.81 -4.30 11.50
CA MET A 185 -2.03 -5.75 11.37
C MET A 185 -1.09 -6.40 10.35
N GLU A 186 -0.72 -5.71 9.27
CA GLU A 186 0.29 -6.17 8.30
C GLU A 186 1.70 -6.37 8.90
N GLY A 187 1.95 -5.90 10.13
CA GLY A 187 3.12 -6.26 10.92
C GLY A 187 2.86 -6.56 12.39
N TYR A 188 1.61 -6.90 12.75
CA TYR A 188 1.25 -7.47 14.05
C TYR A 188 1.16 -8.98 13.86
N VAL A 189 2.23 -9.69 14.21
CA VAL A 189 2.17 -11.14 14.41
C VAL A 189 2.01 -11.30 15.93
N GLU A 190 0.86 -11.77 16.39
CA GLU A 190 0.72 -12.21 17.78
C GLU A 190 1.80 -13.27 18.05
N GLU A 191 2.46 -13.23 19.21
CA GLU A 191 3.35 -14.33 19.63
C GLU A 191 2.53 -15.63 19.61
N ALA A 192 2.68 -16.41 18.54
CA ALA A 192 2.00 -17.70 18.43
C ALA A 192 2.52 -18.58 19.56
N SER A 193 1.65 -19.01 20.46
CA SER A 193 2.03 -19.94 21.51
C SER A 193 2.56 -21.22 20.88
N GLN A 194 3.39 -22.01 21.59
CA GLN A 194 3.87 -23.26 20.99
C GLN A 194 2.76 -24.22 20.58
N ARG A 195 1.58 -24.08 21.19
CA ARG A 195 0.37 -24.80 20.79
C ARG A 195 -0.14 -24.32 19.42
N ASP A 196 -0.10 -23.03 19.13
CA ASP A 196 -0.54 -22.46 17.85
C ASP A 196 0.39 -22.85 16.70
N ILE A 197 1.71 -22.84 16.94
CA ILE A 197 2.70 -23.30 15.96
C ILE A 197 2.52 -24.79 15.68
N THR A 198 2.33 -25.59 16.74
CA THR A 198 2.08 -27.03 16.60
C THR A 198 0.78 -27.30 15.83
N LYS A 199 -0.30 -26.58 16.16
CA LYS A 199 -1.59 -26.71 15.47
C LYS A 199 -1.50 -26.29 14.00
N LEU A 200 -0.75 -25.24 13.69
CA LEU A 200 -0.50 -24.78 12.33
C LEU A 200 0.25 -25.83 11.51
N LEU A 201 1.32 -26.39 12.06
CA LEU A 201 2.14 -27.43 11.43
C LEU A 201 1.32 -28.69 11.15
N THR A 202 0.56 -29.18 12.15
CA THR A 202 -0.25 -30.39 12.00
C THR A 202 -1.40 -30.21 11.00
N THR A 203 -2.07 -29.05 11.00
CA THR A 203 -3.11 -28.72 10.00
C THR A 203 -2.56 -28.72 8.57
N ARG A 204 -1.24 -28.58 8.41
CA ARG A 204 -0.54 -28.46 7.13
C ARG A 204 0.30 -29.69 6.79
N GLY A 205 0.00 -30.85 7.37
CA GLY A 205 0.65 -32.12 7.04
C GLY A 205 2.07 -32.29 7.61
N TRP A 206 2.52 -31.40 8.50
CA TRP A 206 3.80 -31.53 9.19
C TRP A 206 3.62 -32.30 10.50
N LYS A 207 4.44 -33.34 10.69
CA LYS A 207 4.43 -34.19 11.88
C LYS A 207 5.75 -34.03 12.64
N LEU A 208 5.69 -34.08 13.96
CA LEU A 208 6.88 -34.03 14.79
C LEU A 208 7.76 -35.24 14.44
N HIS A 209 8.95 -34.96 13.93
CA HIS A 209 9.94 -35.96 13.54
C HIS A 209 10.90 -36.28 14.69
N ARG A 210 11.39 -35.24 15.37
CA ARG A 210 12.31 -35.40 16.52
C ARG A 210 12.07 -34.29 17.52
N ARG A 211 11.95 -34.67 18.78
CA ARG A 211 11.90 -33.73 19.91
C ARG A 211 13.33 -33.44 20.39
N GLY A 212 13.70 -32.18 20.50
CA GLY A 212 15.02 -31.76 20.97
C GLY A 212 14.92 -30.92 22.25
N THR A 213 16.05 -30.66 22.89
CA THR A 213 16.11 -29.85 24.12
C THR A 213 15.80 -28.38 23.86
N ASN A 214 16.36 -27.81 22.78
CA ASN A 214 16.18 -26.40 22.42
C ASN A 214 15.25 -26.17 21.22
N HIS A 215 15.06 -27.18 20.36
CA HIS A 215 14.22 -27.10 19.17
C HIS A 215 13.60 -28.46 18.84
N ASP A 216 12.41 -28.43 18.26
CA ASP A 216 11.71 -29.57 17.70
C ASP A 216 11.88 -29.58 16.17
N ILE A 217 11.96 -30.76 15.58
CA ILE A 217 12.10 -30.95 14.14
C ILE A 217 10.81 -31.60 13.63
N TYR A 218 10.21 -31.01 12.61
CA TYR A 218 8.99 -31.51 11.96
C TYR A 218 9.31 -31.96 10.54
N SER A 219 8.71 -33.07 10.09
CA SER A 219 8.78 -33.57 8.72
C SER A 219 7.40 -33.53 8.07
N HIS A 220 7.34 -33.12 6.81
CA HIS A 220 6.10 -33.15 6.05
C HIS A 220 5.77 -34.57 5.58
N GLU A 221 4.50 -34.96 5.60
CA GLU A 221 4.09 -36.32 5.22
C GLU A 221 4.31 -36.66 3.73
N LYS A 222 4.37 -35.64 2.86
CA LYS A 222 4.58 -35.78 1.40
C LYS A 222 6.04 -35.64 0.94
N GLY A 223 7.04 -35.64 1.85
CA GLY A 223 8.43 -35.48 1.41
C GLY A 223 9.50 -35.61 2.51
N THR A 224 10.78 -35.44 2.13
CA THR A 224 11.95 -35.66 3.02
C THR A 224 12.42 -34.40 3.75
N LYS A 225 11.80 -33.23 3.49
CA LYS A 225 12.21 -31.96 4.10
C LYS A 225 11.77 -31.83 5.55
N ARG A 226 12.57 -31.10 6.31
CA ARG A 226 12.39 -30.89 7.74
C ARG A 226 12.39 -29.39 8.09
N ILE A 227 11.54 -29.00 9.03
CA ILE A 227 11.48 -27.65 9.61
C ILE A 227 11.89 -27.73 11.08
N THR A 228 12.76 -26.82 11.49
CA THR A 228 13.20 -26.69 12.87
C THR A 228 12.42 -25.58 13.58
N VAL A 229 11.88 -25.87 14.76
CA VAL A 229 11.01 -24.99 15.53
C VAL A 229 11.58 -24.83 16.95
N PRO A 230 11.97 -23.63 17.41
CA PRO A 230 12.56 -23.44 18.74
C PRO A 230 11.55 -23.67 19.88
N ARG A 231 11.91 -24.40 20.95
CA ARG A 231 11.00 -24.70 22.09
C ARG A 231 10.84 -23.55 23.09
N HIS A 232 11.85 -22.71 23.24
CA HIS A 232 11.90 -21.65 24.24
C HIS A 232 12.37 -20.34 23.61
N GLY A 233 11.61 -19.26 23.80
CA GLY A 233 12.04 -17.89 23.44
C GLY A 233 12.17 -17.56 21.95
N GLY A 234 11.70 -18.42 21.04
CA GLY A 234 11.65 -18.10 19.61
C GLY A 234 10.30 -17.50 19.26
N GLU A 235 10.25 -16.20 18.93
CA GLU A 235 9.12 -15.63 18.19
C GLU A 235 8.81 -16.53 16.98
N LEU A 236 7.53 -16.75 16.66
CA LEU A 236 7.16 -17.12 15.31
C LEU A 236 7.47 -15.91 14.40
N ASP A 237 8.75 -15.70 14.11
CA ASP A 237 9.20 -14.66 13.18
C ASP A 237 8.47 -14.88 11.86
N ARG A 238 8.06 -13.78 11.23
CA ARG A 238 7.60 -13.72 9.84
C ARG A 238 8.43 -14.60 8.91
N ARG A 239 9.73 -14.83 9.17
CA ARG A 239 10.59 -15.79 8.45
C ARG A 239 10.20 -17.24 8.67
N LEU A 240 9.99 -17.69 9.91
CA LEU A 240 9.57 -19.06 10.20
C LEU A 240 8.12 -19.29 9.75
N SER A 241 7.23 -18.33 9.98
CA SER A 241 5.86 -18.40 9.44
C SER A 241 5.85 -18.40 7.91
N LYS A 242 6.64 -17.52 7.26
CA LYS A 242 6.81 -17.56 5.79
C LYS A 242 7.53 -18.80 5.31
N GLU A 243 8.42 -19.41 6.07
CA GLU A 243 9.12 -20.63 5.65
C GLU A 243 8.21 -21.84 5.82
N ILE A 244 7.43 -21.92 6.91
CA ILE A 244 6.35 -22.88 7.08
C ILE A 244 5.33 -22.68 5.97
N ASP A 245 4.85 -21.45 5.71
CA ASP A 245 3.93 -21.14 4.62
C ASP A 245 4.57 -21.43 3.27
N LYS A 246 5.83 -21.08 3.00
CA LYS A 246 6.48 -21.31 1.71
C LYS A 246 6.74 -22.78 1.46
N GLN A 247 7.16 -23.55 2.46
CA GLN A 247 7.34 -24.99 2.34
C GLN A 247 5.99 -25.70 2.31
N THR A 248 5.03 -25.28 3.12
CA THR A 248 3.64 -25.77 3.09
C THR A 248 3.00 -25.45 1.75
N VAL A 249 3.02 -24.21 1.27
CA VAL A 249 2.53 -23.79 -0.05
C VAL A 249 3.28 -24.53 -1.16
N ARG A 250 4.55 -24.91 -0.97
CA ARG A 250 5.26 -25.79 -1.90
C ARG A 250 4.76 -27.25 -1.87
N TYR A 251 4.07 -27.68 -0.80
CA TYR A 251 3.45 -29.00 -0.65
C TYR A 251 1.89 -29.01 -0.74
N ILE A 252 1.24 -27.84 -0.62
CA ILE A 252 -0.21 -27.53 -0.69
C ILE A 252 -0.57 -26.89 -2.03
N ARG A 253 0.39 -26.35 -2.79
CA ARG A 253 0.18 -26.11 -4.23
C ARG A 253 -0.01 -27.46 -4.89
N GLU A 254 -1.25 -27.94 -4.89
CA GLU A 254 -1.78 -28.56 -6.09
C GLU A 254 -1.63 -27.49 -7.18
N GLU A 255 -0.55 -27.66 -7.93
CA GLU A 255 -0.42 -27.10 -9.26
C GLU A 255 -1.74 -27.35 -10.00
N MET A 256 -2.44 -26.28 -10.38
CA MET A 256 -3.64 -26.42 -11.20
C MET A 256 -3.16 -26.71 -12.61
N SER A 257 -3.39 -27.94 -13.08
CA SER A 257 -3.06 -28.29 -14.46
C SER A 257 -3.91 -27.45 -15.42
N ARG A 258 -3.44 -27.26 -16.67
CA ARG A 258 -4.24 -26.58 -17.71
C ARG A 258 -5.63 -27.25 -17.89
N LYS A 259 -5.72 -28.57 -17.65
CA LYS A 259 -6.97 -29.33 -17.69
C LYS A 259 -7.94 -28.91 -16.59
N ASP A 260 -7.47 -28.81 -15.34
CA ASP A 260 -8.31 -28.39 -14.21
C ASP A 260 -8.70 -26.92 -14.32
N PHE A 261 -7.76 -26.09 -14.79
CA PHE A 261 -8.04 -24.69 -15.10
C PHE A 261 -9.12 -24.54 -16.17
N SER A 262 -9.11 -25.38 -17.21
CA SER A 262 -10.10 -25.31 -18.29
C SER A 262 -11.53 -25.42 -17.77
N ALA A 263 -11.79 -26.30 -16.80
CA ALA A 263 -13.12 -26.45 -16.22
C ALA A 263 -13.59 -25.18 -15.47
N HIS A 264 -12.67 -24.53 -14.75
CA HIS A 264 -12.95 -23.26 -14.08
C HIS A 264 -13.17 -22.12 -15.08
N LEU A 265 -12.36 -22.08 -16.14
CA LEU A 265 -12.47 -21.12 -17.22
C LEU A 265 -13.82 -21.27 -17.96
N ASP A 266 -14.23 -22.49 -18.29
CA ASP A 266 -15.49 -22.77 -18.95
C ASP A 266 -16.69 -22.30 -18.10
N SER A 267 -16.67 -22.63 -16.81
CA SER A 267 -17.71 -22.17 -15.86
C SER A 267 -17.75 -20.65 -15.74
N PHE A 268 -16.59 -19.99 -15.72
CA PHE A 268 -16.50 -18.53 -15.72
C PHE A 268 -17.06 -17.92 -17.02
N VAL A 269 -16.71 -18.48 -18.18
CA VAL A 269 -17.22 -18.02 -19.48
C VAL A 269 -18.73 -18.21 -19.58
N ASP A 270 -19.28 -19.33 -19.11
CA ASP A 270 -20.74 -19.55 -19.06
C ASP A 270 -21.44 -18.53 -18.19
N PHE A 271 -20.88 -18.24 -17.01
CA PHE A 271 -21.39 -17.18 -16.14
C PHE A 271 -21.43 -15.83 -16.86
N CYS A 272 -20.34 -15.47 -17.54
CA CYS A 272 -20.25 -14.21 -18.28
C CYS A 272 -21.20 -14.16 -19.48
N CYS A 273 -21.30 -15.25 -20.26
CA CYS A 273 -22.22 -15.33 -21.40
C CYS A 273 -23.67 -15.16 -20.95
N ASN A 274 -24.07 -15.79 -19.85
CA ASN A 274 -25.39 -15.62 -19.25
C ASN A 274 -25.64 -14.17 -18.79
N LYS A 275 -24.64 -13.52 -18.16
CA LYS A 275 -24.76 -12.14 -17.69
C LYS A 275 -24.79 -11.11 -18.83
N LEU A 276 -24.09 -11.37 -19.92
CA LEU A 276 -24.04 -10.51 -21.10
C LEU A 276 -25.13 -10.84 -22.12
N SER A 277 -25.89 -11.93 -21.91
CA SER A 277 -26.83 -12.46 -22.90
C SER A 277 -26.18 -12.68 -24.27
N ILE A 278 -25.00 -13.32 -24.27
CA ILE A 278 -24.32 -13.76 -25.50
C ILE A 278 -25.11 -14.91 -26.11
N LEU A 279 -25.36 -14.84 -27.42
CA LEU A 279 -26.18 -15.83 -28.12
C LEU A 279 -25.37 -17.02 -28.62
N ASP A 280 -24.17 -16.75 -29.15
CA ASP A 280 -23.26 -17.74 -29.71
C ASP A 280 -21.92 -17.71 -28.95
N LYS A 281 -21.73 -18.65 -28.03
CA LYS A 281 -20.54 -18.69 -27.15
C LYS A 281 -19.24 -18.74 -27.97
N PRO A 282 -18.26 -17.85 -27.72
CA PRO A 282 -17.01 -17.86 -28.47
C PRO A 282 -16.18 -19.11 -28.17
N LYS A 283 -15.40 -19.54 -29.16
CA LYS A 283 -14.43 -20.63 -28.99
C LYS A 283 -13.21 -20.14 -28.20
N LEU A 284 -12.79 -20.93 -27.22
CA LEU A 284 -11.60 -20.65 -26.42
C LEU A 284 -10.39 -21.40 -27.00
N LYS A 285 -9.26 -20.71 -27.18
CA LYS A 285 -7.99 -21.34 -27.54
C LYS A 285 -6.86 -20.89 -26.63
N PHE A 286 -6.08 -21.83 -26.14
CA PHE A 286 -4.85 -21.51 -25.42
C PHE A 286 -3.73 -21.15 -26.39
N LYS A 287 -3.00 -20.08 -26.12
CA LYS A 287 -1.80 -19.68 -26.89
C LYS A 287 -0.54 -19.82 -26.05
N GLU A 288 0.56 -20.16 -26.73
CA GLU A 288 1.87 -20.31 -26.09
C GLU A 288 2.58 -18.94 -25.98
N PRO A 289 3.44 -18.73 -24.96
CA PRO A 289 4.07 -17.43 -24.70
C PRO A 289 5.00 -16.93 -25.82
N HIS A 290 5.50 -17.82 -26.69
CA HIS A 290 6.42 -17.48 -27.77
C HIS A 290 5.72 -16.90 -29.02
N ASP A 291 4.39 -16.97 -29.07
CA ASP A 291 3.57 -16.38 -30.15
C ASP A 291 3.33 -14.88 -29.93
N GLN A 292 4.06 -14.26 -28.99
CA GLN A 292 3.93 -12.84 -28.66
C GLN A 292 4.62 -11.95 -29.70
N GLY A 293 3.79 -11.25 -30.46
CA GLY A 293 4.04 -9.82 -30.61
C GLY A 293 3.77 -9.09 -29.28
N GLU A 294 4.09 -7.79 -29.21
CA GLU A 294 3.96 -6.89 -28.04
C GLU A 294 2.50 -6.71 -27.54
N GLN A 295 1.87 -7.76 -27.00
CA GLN A 295 0.52 -7.70 -26.43
C GLN A 295 0.59 -7.73 -24.89
N PRO A 296 0.10 -6.70 -24.18
CA PRO A 296 0.21 -6.58 -22.71
C PRO A 296 -0.89 -7.32 -21.92
N SER A 297 -1.89 -7.92 -22.57
CA SER A 297 -3.04 -8.60 -21.93
C SER A 297 -2.89 -10.14 -21.88
N PHE A 298 -3.65 -10.80 -20.98
CA PHE A 298 -3.63 -12.27 -20.82
C PHE A 298 -4.71 -12.98 -21.64
N ALA A 299 -5.50 -12.22 -22.39
CA ALA A 299 -6.45 -12.73 -23.36
C ALA A 299 -6.53 -11.75 -24.54
N ALA A 300 -6.96 -12.24 -25.69
CA ALA A 300 -7.21 -11.42 -26.87
C ALA A 300 -8.38 -11.99 -27.68
N TYR A 301 -9.29 -11.11 -28.12
CA TYR A 301 -10.40 -11.48 -28.98
C TYR A 301 -10.01 -11.40 -30.46
N ALA A 302 -10.42 -12.40 -31.24
CA ALA A 302 -10.28 -12.45 -32.69
C ALA A 302 -11.67 -12.34 -33.35
N PRO A 303 -12.11 -11.13 -33.76
CA PRO A 303 -13.49 -10.89 -34.22
C PRO A 303 -13.89 -11.73 -35.44
N GLY A 304 -12.98 -11.91 -36.40
CA GLY A 304 -13.25 -12.67 -37.63
C GLY A 304 -13.43 -14.18 -37.40
N ALA A 305 -12.77 -14.74 -36.39
CA ALA A 305 -12.90 -16.15 -36.02
C ALA A 305 -13.89 -16.39 -34.87
N ARG A 306 -14.37 -15.32 -34.21
CA ARG A 306 -15.19 -15.35 -32.98
C ARG A 306 -14.52 -16.19 -31.88
N GLU A 307 -13.21 -16.00 -31.74
CA GLU A 307 -12.35 -16.77 -30.84
C GLU A 307 -11.77 -15.87 -29.74
N VAL A 308 -11.69 -16.39 -28.51
CA VAL A 308 -10.93 -15.78 -27.42
C VAL A 308 -9.67 -16.61 -27.20
N HIS A 309 -8.53 -15.97 -27.38
CA HIS A 309 -7.23 -16.56 -27.10
C HIS A 309 -6.85 -16.30 -25.65
N VAL A 310 -6.44 -17.33 -24.92
CA VAL A 310 -6.18 -17.28 -23.48
C VAL A 310 -4.74 -17.67 -23.17
N MET A 311 -4.08 -16.88 -22.32
CA MET A 311 -2.75 -17.16 -21.79
C MET A 311 -2.84 -17.48 -20.30
N SER A 312 -2.43 -18.70 -19.93
CA SER A 312 -2.59 -19.20 -18.56
C SER A 312 -1.31 -19.39 -17.76
N LYS A 313 -0.14 -19.50 -18.41
CA LYS A 313 1.11 -19.91 -17.76
C LYS A 313 1.52 -19.02 -16.59
N ASN A 314 1.77 -19.63 -15.43
CA ASN A 314 2.29 -18.95 -14.23
C ASN A 314 1.41 -17.75 -13.80
N ARG A 315 0.09 -17.87 -13.94
CA ARG A 315 -0.87 -16.84 -13.56
C ARG A 315 -1.94 -17.38 -12.64
N HIS A 316 -2.46 -16.49 -11.81
CA HIS A 316 -3.60 -16.79 -10.96
C HIS A 316 -4.88 -16.74 -11.80
N PRO A 317 -5.83 -17.70 -11.67
CA PRO A 317 -7.06 -17.75 -12.46
C PRO A 317 -7.84 -16.43 -12.51
N MET A 318 -7.93 -15.70 -11.40
CA MET A 318 -8.64 -14.41 -11.36
C MET A 318 -8.04 -13.31 -12.25
N ASP A 319 -6.72 -13.33 -12.49
CA ASP A 319 -6.07 -12.38 -13.39
C ASP A 319 -6.39 -12.70 -14.87
N ILE A 320 -6.51 -14.00 -15.17
CA ILE A 320 -6.89 -14.51 -16.49
C ILE A 320 -8.37 -14.20 -16.74
N PHE A 321 -9.25 -14.50 -15.77
CA PHE A 321 -10.69 -14.23 -15.84
C PHE A 321 -11.00 -12.76 -16.09
N ARG A 322 -10.26 -11.83 -15.47
CA ARG A 322 -10.42 -10.40 -15.73
C ARG A 322 -10.17 -10.07 -17.20
N SER A 323 -9.15 -10.67 -17.82
CA SER A 323 -8.83 -10.43 -19.23
C SER A 323 -9.87 -11.10 -20.14
N VAL A 324 -10.25 -12.34 -19.84
CA VAL A 324 -11.30 -13.06 -20.59
C VAL A 324 -12.64 -12.33 -20.52
N ALA A 325 -13.03 -11.77 -19.38
CA ALA A 325 -14.28 -11.00 -19.26
C ALA A 325 -14.29 -9.77 -20.17
N HIS A 326 -13.15 -9.11 -20.34
CA HIS A 326 -13.00 -7.98 -21.26
C HIS A 326 -13.21 -8.45 -22.71
N GLU A 327 -12.55 -9.54 -23.11
CA GLU A 327 -12.73 -10.13 -24.45
C GLU A 327 -14.16 -10.62 -24.73
N LEU A 328 -14.88 -11.12 -23.71
CA LEU A 328 -16.28 -11.51 -23.86
C LEU A 328 -17.22 -10.32 -24.09
N VAL A 329 -16.87 -9.13 -23.58
CA VAL A 329 -17.63 -7.91 -23.90
C VAL A 329 -17.39 -7.52 -25.36
N HIS A 330 -16.15 -7.63 -25.86
CA HIS A 330 -15.89 -7.45 -27.29
C HIS A 330 -16.62 -8.48 -28.16
N HIS A 331 -16.71 -9.72 -27.69
CA HIS A 331 -17.52 -10.72 -28.36
C HIS A 331 -18.99 -10.30 -28.46
N LYS A 332 -19.58 -9.81 -27.36
CA LYS A 332 -20.95 -9.29 -27.36
C LYS A 332 -21.12 -8.08 -28.29
N GLN A 333 -20.17 -7.15 -28.27
CA GLN A 333 -20.14 -6.01 -29.18
C GLN A 333 -20.07 -6.45 -30.66
N ASN A 334 -19.37 -7.56 -30.94
CA ASN A 334 -19.33 -8.16 -32.28
C ASN A 334 -20.70 -8.74 -32.69
N GLU A 335 -21.38 -9.45 -31.80
CA GLU A 335 -22.75 -9.97 -32.04
C GLU A 335 -23.73 -8.85 -32.37
N GLU A 336 -23.56 -7.70 -31.74
CA GLU A 336 -24.38 -6.51 -31.95
C GLU A 336 -23.97 -5.68 -33.19
N GLY A 337 -22.94 -6.12 -33.92
CA GLY A 337 -22.41 -5.44 -35.11
C GLY A 337 -21.74 -4.10 -34.82
N ARG A 338 -21.26 -3.91 -33.58
CA ARG A 338 -20.65 -2.66 -33.09
C ARG A 338 -19.14 -2.57 -33.30
N ILE A 339 -18.48 -3.69 -33.65
CA ILE A 339 -17.06 -3.73 -33.98
C ILE A 339 -16.82 -4.41 -35.33
N GLY A 340 -15.67 -4.15 -35.95
CA GLY A 340 -15.28 -4.72 -37.25
C GLY A 340 -15.41 -3.76 -38.44
N LYS A 341 -15.77 -2.49 -38.21
CA LYS A 341 -15.84 -1.47 -39.27
C LYS A 341 -14.57 -0.62 -39.33
N ASP A 342 -14.03 -0.24 -38.18
CA ASP A 342 -12.76 0.47 -38.05
C ASP A 342 -12.02 -0.01 -36.80
N VAL A 343 -11.38 -1.18 -36.92
CA VAL A 343 -10.73 -1.89 -35.81
C VAL A 343 -9.66 -1.03 -35.11
N ALA A 344 -8.99 -0.15 -35.85
CA ALA A 344 -7.95 0.73 -35.29
C ALA A 344 -8.55 1.82 -34.39
N LYS A 345 -9.70 2.38 -34.75
CA LYS A 345 -10.41 3.38 -33.95
C LYS A 345 -11.19 2.75 -32.80
N GLU A 346 -11.80 1.59 -33.04
CA GLU A 346 -12.58 0.84 -32.06
C GLU A 346 -11.68 0.29 -30.94
N GLY A 347 -10.49 -0.21 -31.26
CA GLY A 347 -9.49 -0.69 -30.28
C GLY A 347 -8.56 0.39 -29.72
N ALA A 348 -8.77 1.66 -30.05
CA ALA A 348 -7.94 2.75 -29.53
C ALA A 348 -8.20 2.96 -28.04
N THR A 349 -7.13 3.17 -27.26
CA THR A 349 -7.25 3.50 -25.84
C THR A 349 -8.14 4.72 -25.64
N GLY A 350 -9.22 4.54 -24.86
CA GLY A 350 -10.21 5.59 -24.59
C GLY A 350 -11.39 5.63 -25.56
N SER A 351 -11.49 4.70 -26.51
CA SER A 351 -12.70 4.52 -27.33
C SER A 351 -13.91 4.11 -26.46
N ASP A 352 -15.12 4.37 -26.96
CA ASP A 352 -16.35 3.97 -26.27
C ASP A 352 -16.45 2.44 -26.13
N ILE A 353 -15.93 1.70 -27.13
CA ILE A 353 -15.87 0.22 -27.16
C ILE A 353 -14.97 -0.32 -26.05
N GLU A 354 -13.75 0.21 -25.93
CA GLU A 354 -12.77 -0.17 -24.90
C GLU A 354 -13.21 0.24 -23.49
N ASN A 355 -13.80 1.44 -23.34
CA ASN A 355 -14.29 1.93 -22.06
C ASN A 355 -15.45 1.08 -21.53
N GLU A 356 -16.38 0.70 -22.40
CA GLU A 356 -17.47 -0.21 -22.06
C GLU A 356 -16.94 -1.59 -21.67
N ALA A 357 -16.03 -2.16 -22.46
CA ALA A 357 -15.41 -3.46 -22.18
C ALA A 357 -14.72 -3.48 -20.81
N ASN A 358 -13.93 -2.46 -20.49
CA ASN A 358 -13.29 -2.31 -19.19
C ASN A 358 -14.29 -2.19 -18.03
N SER A 359 -15.33 -1.37 -18.20
CA SER A 359 -16.36 -1.18 -17.17
C SER A 359 -17.14 -2.48 -16.91
N LYS A 360 -17.63 -3.12 -17.98
CA LYS A 360 -18.43 -4.34 -17.91
C LYS A 360 -17.64 -5.54 -17.41
N ALA A 361 -16.38 -5.69 -17.81
CA ALA A 361 -15.48 -6.70 -17.22
C ALA A 361 -15.35 -6.52 -15.70
N GLY A 362 -15.21 -5.27 -15.23
CA GLY A 362 -15.18 -4.96 -13.80
C GLY A 362 -16.48 -5.32 -13.06
N GLU A 363 -17.65 -5.11 -13.67
CA GLU A 363 -18.95 -5.56 -13.13
C GLU A 363 -19.04 -7.08 -13.04
N LEU A 364 -18.68 -7.78 -14.13
CA LEU A 364 -18.68 -9.25 -14.20
C LEU A 364 -17.79 -9.88 -13.14
N MET A 365 -16.57 -9.35 -12.96
CA MET A 365 -15.65 -9.83 -11.92
C MET A 365 -16.21 -9.63 -10.51
N ARG A 366 -16.90 -8.52 -10.25
CA ARG A 366 -17.56 -8.27 -8.95
C ARG A 366 -18.74 -9.21 -8.72
N TRP A 367 -19.56 -9.48 -9.72
CA TRP A 367 -20.66 -10.43 -9.60
C TRP A 367 -20.16 -11.86 -9.43
N TYR A 368 -19.14 -12.27 -10.20
CA TYR A 368 -18.54 -13.59 -10.10
C TYR A 368 -17.88 -13.80 -8.74
N GLY A 369 -17.10 -12.83 -8.25
CA GLY A 369 -16.48 -12.90 -6.93
C GLY A 369 -17.48 -12.97 -5.76
N LYS A 370 -18.69 -12.42 -5.92
CA LYS A 370 -19.78 -12.58 -4.94
C LYS A 370 -20.43 -13.96 -5.01
N ALA A 371 -20.64 -14.50 -6.21
CA ALA A 371 -21.25 -15.80 -6.41
C ALA A 371 -20.29 -16.96 -6.06
N PHE A 372 -18.99 -16.78 -6.29
CA PHE A 372 -17.96 -17.80 -6.13
C PHE A 372 -16.77 -17.26 -5.32
N PRO A 373 -16.95 -16.93 -4.03
CA PRO A 373 -15.89 -16.33 -3.21
C PRO A 373 -14.65 -17.23 -3.02
N ALA A 374 -14.81 -18.55 -3.17
CA ALA A 374 -13.71 -19.51 -3.12
C ALA A 374 -12.71 -19.35 -4.29
N SER A 375 -13.11 -18.69 -5.38
CA SER A 375 -12.27 -18.45 -6.57
C SER A 375 -11.01 -17.63 -6.27
N PHE A 376 -11.01 -16.83 -5.21
CA PHE A 376 -9.83 -16.06 -4.77
C PHE A 376 -8.75 -16.92 -4.10
N ASN A 377 -9.07 -18.17 -3.75
CA ASN A 377 -8.15 -19.11 -3.11
C ASN A 377 -7.57 -20.13 -4.10
N MET A 378 -7.82 -19.97 -5.41
CA MET A 378 -7.33 -20.90 -6.43
C MET A 378 -5.80 -20.88 -6.56
N SER A 379 -5.22 -22.02 -6.89
CA SER A 379 -3.80 -22.13 -7.21
C SER A 379 -3.46 -21.48 -8.55
N TYR A 380 -2.17 -21.16 -8.75
CA TYR A 380 -1.65 -20.70 -10.04
C TYR A 380 -1.72 -21.83 -11.07
N VAL A 381 -2.03 -21.46 -12.31
CA VAL A 381 -2.00 -22.40 -13.43
C VAL A 381 -0.55 -22.64 -13.84
N VAL A 382 -0.16 -23.91 -13.90
CA VAL A 382 1.13 -24.33 -14.45
C VAL A 382 0.91 -25.14 -15.72
N GLU A 383 1.89 -25.07 -16.61
CA GLU A 383 1.88 -25.77 -17.88
C GLU A 383 3.16 -26.61 -17.89
N ASN A 384 2.99 -27.93 -17.82
CA ASN A 384 4.07 -28.90 -17.97
C ASN A 384 4.43 -29.07 -19.45
#